data_AF-A0A7V7ECH3-F1
#
_entry.id   AF-A0A7V7ECH3-F1
#
_cell.length_a   1.000
_cell.length_b   1.000
_cell.length_c   1.000
_cell.angle_alpha   90.00
_cell.angle_beta   90.00
_cell.angle_gamma   90.00
#
_symmetry.space_group_name_H-M   'P 1'
#
loop_
_entity.id
_entity.type
_entity.pdbx_description
1 polymer ?
#
loop_
_entity_poly.entity_id
_entity_poly.type
_entity_poly.pdbx_seq_one_letter_code
_entity_poly.pdbx_strand_id
1 'polypeptide(L)'
;MTLALVVVACLVSVHFDLSLKSSSAEGFCPADAKLVVAASDFAAFWEKAVHCDVGRQATARPPIQFRRLEVAIRNAAGIRPTPVRWRLWLGNRLLAATGETGSGLCVRPGLLLRAVHLLRRFLGVEAAEEGMYRFGDFLYAWRDGFLIISESRAYVLASLAARRPALGYAPNADEVHVYVSGPPETEIHLCAADGLPVHGWSAVEVSRRRTGLTLPNAWPKQPLIELSASAWRDLSAVLAACDGFCTLLPGYERSRHFAFLLAQRWGLDALPAGWDEPSDECSLALFPLATSESLPVPEIALILRGVAPPRGAHPLAPLEAVTEAFPYEWDGFPGSVTPILGERLALCLGSHDNDWFVTSNEPLMAQLAGRLAAGEAVEADIMVRVDWRQVGQLAARLLCRAGELELFAGKDLEDVEFEFVPLAELTATLGMMEIHGRTDKGGVAFEGRLARIESEVGQ
;
A
#
# COMPACT_ATOMS: atom_id res chain seq x y z
N MET A 1 -57.70 -0.56 8.99
CA MET A 1 -57.14 -1.85 9.47
C MET A 1 -56.00 -2.35 8.56
N THR A 2 -56.19 -2.41 7.24
CA THR A 2 -55.18 -2.89 6.28
C THR A 2 -53.85 -2.12 6.30
N LEU A 3 -53.88 -0.79 6.37
CA LEU A 3 -52.65 0.03 6.43
C LEU A 3 -51.81 -0.26 7.68
N ALA A 4 -52.45 -0.41 8.85
CA ALA A 4 -51.75 -0.72 10.10
C ALA A 4 -51.10 -2.11 10.05
N LEU A 5 -51.77 -3.10 9.47
CA LEU A 5 -51.20 -4.44 9.27
C LEU A 5 -49.98 -4.42 8.34
N VAL A 6 -50.05 -3.65 7.25
CA VAL A 6 -48.91 -3.48 6.33
C VAL A 6 -47.73 -2.81 7.03
N VAL A 7 -47.97 -1.73 7.78
CA VAL A 7 -46.91 -1.04 8.53
C VAL A 7 -46.26 -1.96 9.57
N VAL A 8 -47.06 -2.70 10.34
CA VAL A 8 -46.54 -3.67 11.31
C VAL A 8 -45.72 -4.76 10.60
N ALA A 9 -46.20 -5.32 9.49
CA ALA A 9 -45.45 -6.31 8.72
C ALA A 9 -44.13 -5.75 8.18
N CYS A 10 -44.10 -4.51 7.71
CA CYS A 10 -42.88 -3.83 7.28
C CYS A 10 -41.90 -3.65 8.45
N LEU A 11 -42.36 -3.16 9.60
CA LEU A 11 -41.51 -2.97 10.78
C LEU A 11 -40.93 -4.29 11.30
N VAL A 12 -41.73 -5.36 11.35
CA VAL A 12 -41.27 -6.70 11.72
C VAL A 12 -40.23 -7.22 10.73
N SER A 13 -40.47 -7.03 9.42
CA SER A 13 -39.52 -7.45 8.38
C SER A 13 -38.20 -6.69 8.47
N VAL A 14 -38.24 -5.38 8.73
CA VAL A 14 -37.05 -4.54 8.94
C VAL A 14 -36.31 -4.99 10.20
N HIS A 15 -37.01 -5.19 11.32
CA HIS A 15 -36.39 -5.64 12.57
C HIS A 15 -35.72 -7.01 12.41
N PHE A 16 -36.41 -7.95 11.74
CA PHE A 16 -35.87 -9.27 11.47
C PHE A 16 -34.66 -9.23 10.54
N ASP A 17 -34.70 -8.41 9.49
CA ASP A 17 -33.58 -8.20 8.57
C ASP A 17 -32.35 -7.61 9.29
N LEU A 18 -32.55 -6.61 10.16
CA LEU A 18 -31.50 -6.03 10.99
C LEU A 18 -30.90 -7.06 11.97
N SER A 19 -31.75 -7.86 12.61
CA SER A 19 -31.31 -8.93 13.51
C SER A 19 -30.45 -9.97 12.78
N LEU A 20 -30.87 -10.39 11.58
CA LEU A 20 -30.09 -11.32 10.75
C LEU A 20 -28.72 -10.76 10.33
N LYS A 21 -28.64 -9.46 10.05
CA LYS A 21 -27.40 -8.76 9.67
C LYS A 21 -26.49 -8.48 10.86
N SER A 22 -27.02 -8.49 12.09
CA SER A 22 -26.23 -8.28 13.31
C SER A 22 -25.42 -9.53 13.68
N SER A 23 -24.19 -9.30 14.17
CA SER A 23 -23.26 -10.34 14.65
C SER A 23 -22.13 -9.68 15.42
N SER A 24 -21.59 -10.37 16.43
CA SER A 24 -20.31 -10.02 17.07
C SER A 24 -19.10 -10.63 16.37
N ALA A 25 -19.28 -11.63 15.52
CA ALA A 25 -18.22 -12.19 14.69
C ALA A 25 -17.97 -11.33 13.44
N GLU A 26 -16.70 -11.23 13.04
CA GLU A 26 -16.28 -10.54 11.81
C GLU A 26 -16.57 -11.33 10.53
N GLY A 27 -16.42 -12.64 10.58
CA GLY A 27 -16.67 -13.52 9.44
C GLY A 27 -15.79 -14.76 9.47
N PHE A 28 -15.56 -15.32 8.28
CA PHE A 28 -14.74 -16.50 8.06
C PHE A 28 -13.88 -16.32 6.82
N CYS A 29 -12.62 -16.70 6.92
CA CYS A 29 -11.66 -16.79 5.82
C CYS A 29 -10.73 -17.99 6.07
N PRO A 30 -9.93 -18.41 5.06
CA PRO A 30 -8.95 -19.46 5.23
C PRO A 30 -7.88 -19.09 6.28
N ALA A 31 -7.31 -20.10 6.96
CA ALA A 31 -6.27 -19.87 7.96
C ALA A 31 -4.93 -19.40 7.35
N ASP A 32 -4.72 -19.65 6.06
CA ASP A 32 -3.56 -19.23 5.26
C ASP A 32 -3.74 -17.83 4.63
N ALA A 33 -4.77 -17.08 5.02
CA ALA A 33 -4.98 -15.72 4.50
C ALA A 33 -3.78 -14.81 4.84
N LYS A 34 -3.13 -14.28 3.79
CA LYS A 34 -2.01 -13.33 3.85
C LYS A 34 -2.47 -11.89 4.01
N LEU A 35 -3.62 -11.56 3.41
CA LEU A 35 -4.27 -10.27 3.52
C LEU A 35 -5.72 -10.50 3.92
N VAL A 36 -6.18 -9.79 4.95
CA VAL A 36 -7.59 -9.75 5.36
C VAL A 36 -8.03 -8.30 5.46
N VAL A 37 -9.10 -7.95 4.76
CA VAL A 37 -9.73 -6.62 4.80
C VAL A 37 -11.11 -6.79 5.42
N ALA A 38 -11.37 -6.16 6.56
CA ALA A 38 -12.62 -6.27 7.29
C ALA A 38 -13.26 -4.90 7.53
N ALA A 39 -14.58 -4.85 7.50
CA ALA A 39 -15.36 -3.68 7.87
C ALA A 39 -16.65 -4.11 8.58
N SER A 40 -16.93 -3.51 9.74
CA SER A 40 -18.15 -3.76 10.51
C SER A 40 -19.40 -3.18 9.83
N ASP A 41 -19.24 -2.05 9.11
CA ASP A 41 -20.24 -1.45 8.22
C ASP A 41 -19.60 -0.89 6.93
N PHE A 42 -19.26 -1.80 6.01
CA PHE A 42 -18.66 -1.45 4.72
C PHE A 42 -19.51 -0.46 3.92
N ALA A 43 -20.85 -0.53 4.01
CA ALA A 43 -21.71 0.40 3.30
C ALA A 43 -21.55 1.84 3.84
N ALA A 44 -21.45 2.01 5.15
CA ALA A 44 -21.20 3.32 5.75
C ALA A 44 -19.78 3.84 5.42
N PHE A 45 -18.76 2.98 5.49
CA PHE A 45 -17.41 3.33 5.02
C PHE A 45 -17.44 3.79 3.56
N TRP A 46 -18.04 3.00 2.67
CA TRP A 46 -18.11 3.32 1.24
C TRP A 46 -18.85 4.63 1.00
N GLU A 47 -20.00 4.82 1.66
CA GLU A 47 -20.78 6.05 1.56
C GLU A 47 -19.97 7.28 1.98
N LYS A 48 -19.20 7.22 3.06
CA LYS A 48 -18.32 8.34 3.44
C LYS A 48 -17.13 8.49 2.50
N ALA A 49 -16.52 7.38 2.09
CA ALA A 49 -15.33 7.38 1.24
C ALA A 49 -15.62 8.07 -0.09
N VAL A 50 -16.77 7.85 -0.75
CA VAL A 50 -17.09 8.55 -2.01
C VAL A 50 -17.27 10.05 -1.86
N HIS A 51 -17.52 10.54 -0.64
CA HIS A 51 -17.68 11.96 -0.35
C HIS A 51 -16.39 12.64 0.10
N CYS A 52 -15.34 11.91 0.49
CA CYS A 52 -14.04 12.52 0.74
C CYS A 52 -13.39 12.98 -0.56
N ASP A 53 -12.45 13.92 -0.48
CA ASP A 53 -11.76 14.49 -1.65
C ASP A 53 -11.23 13.42 -2.63
N VAL A 54 -10.52 12.43 -2.10
CA VAL A 54 -9.95 11.32 -2.86
C VAL A 54 -11.03 10.48 -3.52
N GLY A 55 -12.08 10.13 -2.78
CA GLY A 55 -13.15 9.28 -3.31
C GLY A 55 -13.98 9.98 -4.37
N ARG A 56 -14.13 11.31 -4.31
CA ARG A 56 -14.76 12.09 -5.38
C ARG A 56 -13.96 11.98 -6.68
N GLN A 57 -12.64 12.10 -6.60
CA GLN A 57 -11.74 11.97 -7.77
C GLN A 57 -11.76 10.54 -8.34
N ALA A 58 -11.67 9.52 -7.47
CA ALA A 58 -11.76 8.13 -7.86
C ALA A 58 -13.11 7.77 -8.51
N THR A 59 -14.20 8.36 -8.03
CA THR A 59 -15.55 8.13 -8.59
C THR A 59 -15.74 8.86 -9.93
N ALA A 60 -15.12 10.02 -10.12
CA ALA A 60 -15.17 10.76 -11.38
C ALA A 60 -14.41 10.03 -12.51
N ARG A 61 -13.34 9.31 -12.17
CA ARG A 61 -12.52 8.54 -13.11
C ARG A 61 -12.23 7.13 -12.56
N PRO A 62 -13.23 6.23 -12.54
CA PRO A 62 -13.04 4.91 -11.97
C PRO A 62 -12.06 4.11 -12.84
N PRO A 63 -10.99 3.52 -12.25
CA PRO A 63 -10.11 2.60 -12.92
C PRO A 63 -10.88 1.52 -13.67
N ILE A 64 -10.39 1.15 -14.85
CA ILE A 64 -11.06 0.18 -15.72
C ILE A 64 -11.27 -1.16 -15.00
N GLN A 65 -10.38 -1.54 -14.08
CA GLN A 65 -10.47 -2.74 -13.26
C GLN A 65 -11.70 -2.68 -12.34
N PHE A 66 -11.97 -1.54 -11.69
CA PHE A 66 -13.18 -1.36 -10.90
C PHE A 66 -14.43 -1.33 -11.76
N ARG A 67 -14.36 -0.77 -12.97
CA ARG A 67 -15.46 -0.87 -13.94
C ARG A 67 -15.72 -2.32 -14.36
N ARG A 68 -14.68 -3.12 -14.64
CA ARG A 68 -14.79 -4.55 -14.97
C ARG A 68 -15.42 -5.32 -13.81
N LEU A 69 -14.99 -5.05 -12.58
CA LEU A 69 -15.59 -5.63 -11.37
C LEU A 69 -17.06 -5.20 -11.20
N GLU A 70 -17.38 -3.91 -11.35
CA GLU A 70 -18.75 -3.40 -11.31
C GLU A 70 -19.62 -4.08 -12.37
N VAL A 71 -19.13 -4.22 -13.60
CA VAL A 71 -19.83 -4.89 -14.71
C VAL A 71 -19.99 -6.38 -14.42
N ALA A 72 -18.97 -7.06 -13.90
CA ALA A 72 -19.06 -8.47 -13.54
C ALA A 72 -20.09 -8.71 -12.44
N ILE A 73 -20.06 -7.91 -11.36
CA ILE A 73 -21.06 -7.95 -10.28
C ILE A 73 -22.44 -7.63 -10.83
N ARG A 74 -22.57 -6.61 -11.69
CA ARG A 74 -23.84 -6.23 -12.31
C ARG A 74 -24.39 -7.34 -13.21
N ASN A 75 -23.55 -7.97 -14.01
CA ASN A 75 -23.95 -9.06 -14.91
C ASN A 75 -24.33 -10.31 -14.13
N ALA A 76 -23.60 -10.60 -13.04
CA ALA A 76 -23.92 -11.71 -12.16
C ALA A 76 -25.21 -11.44 -11.37
N ALA A 77 -25.26 -10.36 -10.60
CA ALA A 77 -26.35 -10.09 -9.65
C ALA A 77 -27.56 -9.37 -10.27
N GLY A 78 -27.44 -8.82 -11.49
CA GLY A 78 -28.46 -7.95 -12.11
C GLY A 78 -28.58 -6.57 -11.46
N ILE A 79 -27.69 -6.23 -10.52
CA ILE A 79 -27.81 -5.07 -9.64
C ILE A 79 -26.53 -4.23 -9.69
N ARG A 80 -26.67 -2.94 -9.98
CA ARG A 80 -25.56 -1.97 -9.81
C ARG A 80 -25.21 -1.85 -8.32
N PRO A 81 -23.97 -2.09 -7.90
CA PRO A 81 -23.59 -1.98 -6.49
C PRO A 81 -23.59 -0.50 -6.09
N THR A 82 -24.34 -0.17 -5.03
CA THR A 82 -24.34 1.14 -4.35
C THR A 82 -24.34 0.87 -2.85
N PRO A 83 -23.92 1.80 -1.98
CA PRO A 83 -23.95 1.59 -0.52
C PRO A 83 -25.30 1.08 -0.01
N VAL A 84 -26.40 1.69 -0.47
CA VAL A 84 -27.77 1.27 -0.13
C VAL A 84 -28.08 -0.15 -0.59
N ARG A 85 -27.73 -0.50 -1.83
CA ARG A 85 -27.98 -1.84 -2.39
C ARG A 85 -27.09 -2.90 -1.75
N TRP A 86 -25.85 -2.55 -1.44
CA TRP A 86 -24.95 -3.40 -0.67
C TRP A 86 -25.57 -3.76 0.68
N ARG A 87 -25.95 -2.73 1.46
CA ARG A 87 -26.60 -2.90 2.76
C ARG A 87 -27.86 -3.75 2.65
N LEU A 88 -28.65 -3.56 1.60
CA LEU A 88 -29.88 -4.32 1.37
C LEU A 88 -29.60 -5.82 1.13
N TRP A 89 -28.67 -6.14 0.22
CA TRP A 89 -28.43 -7.50 -0.25
C TRP A 89 -27.39 -8.28 0.56
N LEU A 90 -26.24 -7.67 0.83
CA LEU A 90 -25.07 -8.30 1.44
C LEU A 90 -24.92 -7.98 2.93
N GLY A 91 -25.64 -6.97 3.42
CA GLY A 91 -25.60 -6.53 4.81
C GLY A 91 -24.52 -5.47 5.06
N ASN A 92 -24.19 -5.23 6.33
CA ASN A 92 -23.22 -4.21 6.72
C ASN A 92 -21.79 -4.75 6.70
N ARG A 93 -21.60 -6.01 7.10
CA ARG A 93 -20.29 -6.60 7.26
C ARG A 93 -19.67 -7.03 5.94
N LEU A 94 -18.38 -6.77 5.81
CA LEU A 94 -17.52 -7.30 4.77
C LEU A 94 -16.26 -7.85 5.41
N LEU A 95 -15.88 -9.05 5.00
CA LEU A 95 -14.53 -9.58 5.15
C LEU A 95 -14.07 -10.06 3.78
N ALA A 96 -13.03 -9.45 3.23
CA ALA A 96 -12.34 -9.94 2.04
C ALA A 96 -11.00 -10.53 2.48
N ALA A 97 -10.58 -11.63 1.89
CA ALA A 97 -9.26 -12.19 2.20
C ALA A 97 -8.62 -12.82 0.97
N THR A 98 -7.28 -12.77 0.94
CA THR A 98 -6.44 -13.42 -0.08
C THR A 98 -5.39 -14.29 0.61
N GLY A 99 -5.14 -15.46 0.06
CA GLY A 99 -4.16 -16.43 0.56
C GLY A 99 -3.72 -17.40 -0.55
N GLU A 100 -3.07 -18.50 -0.17
CA GLU A 100 -2.60 -19.51 -1.11
C GLU A 100 -3.77 -20.31 -1.70
N THR A 101 -4.83 -20.48 -0.93
CA THR A 101 -6.08 -21.10 -1.35
C THR A 101 -6.91 -20.23 -2.31
N GLY A 102 -6.56 -18.95 -2.49
CA GLY A 102 -7.21 -18.01 -3.41
C GLY A 102 -7.73 -16.76 -2.72
N SER A 103 -8.65 -16.05 -3.39
CA SER A 103 -9.28 -14.81 -2.91
C SER A 103 -10.78 -14.98 -2.78
N GLY A 104 -11.39 -14.34 -1.79
CA GLY A 104 -12.84 -14.40 -1.62
C GLY A 104 -13.39 -13.37 -0.66
N LEU A 105 -14.72 -13.37 -0.54
CA LEU A 105 -15.51 -12.47 0.28
C LEU A 105 -16.38 -13.26 1.25
N CYS A 106 -16.57 -12.72 2.44
CA CYS A 106 -17.47 -13.22 3.46
C CYS A 106 -18.35 -12.06 3.93
N VAL A 107 -19.66 -12.21 3.79
CA VAL A 107 -20.64 -11.18 4.12
C VAL A 107 -21.74 -11.75 4.99
N ARG A 108 -22.50 -10.89 5.67
CA ARG A 108 -23.63 -11.32 6.51
C ARG A 108 -24.95 -10.79 5.95
N PRO A 109 -25.52 -11.49 4.96
CA PRO A 109 -26.66 -10.97 4.22
C PRO A 109 -27.98 -11.09 4.99
N GLY A 110 -28.90 -10.21 4.58
CA GLY A 110 -30.25 -10.08 5.11
C GLY A 110 -31.26 -11.08 4.58
N LEU A 111 -32.53 -10.72 4.78
CA LEU A 111 -33.68 -11.55 4.41
C LEU A 111 -33.78 -11.77 2.90
N LEU A 112 -33.49 -10.76 2.08
CA LEU A 112 -33.70 -10.85 0.63
C LEU A 112 -32.82 -11.91 -0.03
N LEU A 113 -31.51 -11.90 0.24
CA LEU A 113 -30.60 -12.89 -0.35
C LEU A 113 -30.88 -14.29 0.17
N ARG A 114 -31.30 -14.42 1.43
CA ARG A 114 -31.75 -15.69 2.02
C ARG A 114 -33.02 -16.19 1.34
N ALA A 115 -33.99 -15.32 1.07
CA ALA A 115 -35.22 -15.67 0.35
C ALA A 115 -34.92 -16.14 -1.08
N VAL A 116 -34.00 -15.45 -1.79
CA VAL A 116 -33.53 -15.89 -3.12
C VAL A 116 -32.86 -17.25 -3.04
N HIS A 117 -31.99 -17.49 -2.06
CA HIS A 117 -31.34 -18.78 -1.87
C HIS A 117 -32.36 -19.90 -1.58
N LEU A 118 -33.34 -19.65 -0.70
CA LEU A 118 -34.42 -20.60 -0.41
C LEU A 118 -35.25 -20.90 -1.67
N LEU A 119 -35.65 -19.88 -2.43
CA LEU A 119 -36.39 -20.05 -3.67
C LEU A 119 -35.59 -20.90 -4.69
N ARG A 120 -34.28 -20.65 -4.84
CA ARG A 120 -33.42 -21.46 -5.71
C ARG A 120 -33.39 -22.93 -5.27
N ARG A 121 -33.30 -23.20 -3.97
CA ARG A 121 -33.40 -24.56 -3.43
C ARG A 121 -34.75 -25.21 -3.71
N PHE A 122 -35.86 -24.46 -3.58
CA PHE A 122 -37.19 -24.94 -3.95
C PHE A 122 -37.33 -25.23 -5.45
N LEU A 123 -36.63 -24.48 -6.30
CA LEU A 123 -36.58 -24.69 -7.75
C LEU A 123 -35.60 -25.80 -8.18
N GLY A 124 -35.10 -26.61 -7.25
CA GLY A 124 -34.26 -27.77 -7.56
C GLY A 124 -32.78 -27.45 -7.81
N VAL A 125 -32.30 -26.26 -7.42
CA VAL A 125 -30.86 -25.99 -7.39
C VAL A 125 -30.26 -26.73 -6.19
N GLU A 126 -29.71 -27.91 -6.46
CA GLU A 126 -28.99 -28.69 -5.45
C GLU A 126 -27.63 -28.08 -5.13
N ALA A 127 -27.14 -28.36 -3.93
CA ALA A 127 -25.75 -28.07 -3.61
C ALA A 127 -24.86 -28.96 -4.49
N ALA A 128 -23.75 -28.41 -4.97
CA ALA A 128 -22.62 -29.22 -5.38
C ALA A 128 -22.09 -30.03 -4.17
N GLU A 129 -21.06 -30.84 -4.42
CA GLU A 129 -20.36 -31.55 -3.35
C GLU A 129 -19.99 -30.61 -2.19
N GLU A 130 -20.11 -31.13 -0.96
CA GLU A 130 -19.68 -30.46 0.28
C GLU A 130 -20.48 -29.19 0.65
N GLY A 131 -21.73 -29.06 0.19
CA GLY A 131 -22.64 -27.98 0.63
C GLY A 131 -22.38 -26.61 -0.03
N MET A 132 -21.57 -26.60 -1.09
CA MET A 132 -21.33 -25.42 -1.91
C MET A 132 -22.41 -25.27 -2.97
N TYR A 133 -22.69 -24.04 -3.38
CA TYR A 133 -23.61 -23.71 -4.45
C TYR A 133 -22.89 -22.87 -5.50
N ARG A 134 -23.40 -22.87 -6.74
CA ARG A 134 -22.81 -22.10 -7.84
C ARG A 134 -23.72 -20.96 -8.29
N PHE A 135 -23.10 -19.84 -8.65
CA PHE A 135 -23.75 -18.69 -9.29
C PHE A 135 -22.80 -18.03 -10.29
N GLY A 136 -23.03 -18.29 -11.58
CA GLY A 136 -22.06 -17.96 -12.62
C GLY A 136 -20.74 -18.69 -12.38
N ASP A 137 -19.66 -17.93 -12.30
CA ASP A 137 -18.30 -18.43 -12.04
C ASP A 137 -17.96 -18.50 -10.55
N PHE A 138 -18.84 -17.98 -9.67
CA PHE A 138 -18.62 -17.99 -8.23
C PHE A 138 -19.20 -19.24 -7.56
N LEU A 139 -18.44 -19.78 -6.62
CA LEU A 139 -18.87 -20.74 -5.62
C LEU A 139 -19.25 -19.99 -4.34
N TYR A 140 -20.30 -20.44 -3.67
CA TYR A 140 -20.69 -19.88 -2.38
C TYR A 140 -21.19 -20.94 -1.40
N ALA A 141 -21.01 -20.68 -0.10
CA ALA A 141 -21.49 -21.53 0.96
C ALA A 141 -21.95 -20.71 2.18
N TRP A 142 -22.81 -21.31 3.01
CA TRP A 142 -23.35 -20.67 4.20
C TRP A 142 -22.73 -21.26 5.46
N ARG A 143 -22.33 -20.42 6.42
CA ARG A 143 -21.84 -20.82 7.74
C ARG A 143 -22.27 -19.82 8.80
N ASP A 144 -22.96 -20.26 9.85
CA ASP A 144 -23.43 -19.39 10.95
C ASP A 144 -24.17 -18.11 10.48
N GLY A 145 -24.86 -18.18 9.34
CA GLY A 145 -25.53 -17.04 8.73
C GLY A 145 -24.65 -16.09 7.92
N PHE A 146 -23.36 -16.36 7.80
CA PHE A 146 -22.47 -15.73 6.84
C PHE A 146 -22.52 -16.45 5.50
N LEU A 147 -22.30 -15.69 4.44
CA LEU A 147 -22.17 -16.16 3.06
C LEU A 147 -20.72 -15.97 2.63
N ILE A 148 -20.05 -17.07 2.31
CA ILE A 148 -18.68 -17.12 1.79
C ILE A 148 -18.76 -17.25 0.28
N ILE A 149 -18.01 -16.45 -0.48
CA ILE A 149 -18.05 -16.35 -1.94
C ILE A 149 -16.62 -16.34 -2.48
N SER A 150 -16.31 -17.19 -3.46
CA SER A 150 -15.02 -17.20 -4.17
C SER A 150 -15.13 -17.94 -5.50
N GLU A 151 -14.25 -17.66 -6.45
CA GLU A 151 -14.06 -18.49 -7.65
C GLU A 151 -13.26 -19.77 -7.33
N SER A 152 -12.51 -19.78 -6.21
CA SER A 152 -11.70 -20.91 -5.78
C SER A 152 -12.49 -21.85 -4.87
N ARG A 153 -12.62 -23.12 -5.30
CA ARG A 153 -13.17 -24.20 -4.47
C ARG A 153 -12.37 -24.38 -3.17
N ALA A 154 -11.04 -24.34 -3.26
CA ALA A 154 -10.15 -24.51 -2.12
C ALA A 154 -10.38 -23.43 -1.05
N TYR A 155 -10.59 -22.18 -1.48
CA TYR A 155 -10.87 -21.06 -0.59
C TYR A 155 -12.18 -21.26 0.20
N VAL A 156 -13.27 -21.65 -0.47
CA VAL A 156 -14.58 -21.83 0.18
C VAL A 156 -14.49 -22.93 1.24
N LEU A 157 -13.87 -24.06 0.92
CA LEU A 157 -13.72 -25.18 1.85
C LEU A 157 -12.82 -24.84 3.03
N ALA A 158 -11.68 -24.20 2.78
CA ALA A 158 -10.78 -23.76 3.83
C ALA A 158 -11.48 -22.76 4.77
N SER A 159 -12.29 -21.85 4.23
CA SER A 159 -13.10 -20.89 5.01
C SER A 159 -14.20 -21.57 5.84
N LEU A 160 -14.79 -22.65 5.33
CA LEU A 160 -15.78 -23.44 6.08
C LEU A 160 -15.15 -24.21 7.25
N ALA A 161 -13.90 -24.67 7.09
CA ALA A 161 -13.16 -25.42 8.10
C ALA A 161 -12.41 -24.53 9.11
N ALA A 162 -12.04 -23.31 8.72
CA ALA A 162 -11.20 -22.42 9.51
C ALA A 162 -11.87 -21.98 10.83
N ARG A 163 -11.05 -21.60 11.81
CA ARG A 163 -11.53 -20.87 12.99
C ARG A 163 -11.85 -19.43 12.59
N ARG A 164 -12.65 -18.74 13.41
CA ARG A 164 -12.89 -17.31 13.22
C ARG A 164 -11.54 -16.58 13.32
N PRO A 165 -11.24 -15.65 12.40
CA PRO A 165 -10.00 -14.89 12.47
C PRO A 165 -10.04 -14.00 13.71
N ALA A 166 -8.90 -13.90 14.41
CA ALA A 166 -8.74 -13.04 15.59
C ALA A 166 -8.42 -11.61 15.15
N LEU A 167 -9.34 -10.99 14.40
CA LEU A 167 -9.21 -9.59 14.02
C LEU A 167 -9.61 -8.70 15.20
N GLY A 168 -8.90 -7.60 15.41
CA GLY A 168 -9.33 -6.54 16.32
C GLY A 168 -10.74 -6.08 15.95
N TYR A 169 -11.61 -5.92 16.95
CA TYR A 169 -12.96 -5.42 16.74
C TYR A 169 -12.89 -3.99 16.20
N ALA A 170 -13.54 -3.70 15.07
CA ALA A 170 -13.68 -2.35 14.52
C ALA A 170 -14.80 -1.61 15.26
N PRO A 171 -14.48 -0.68 16.19
CA PRO A 171 -15.51 0.00 16.96
C PRO A 171 -16.32 0.97 16.09
N ASN A 172 -15.70 1.50 15.03
CA ASN A 172 -16.28 2.56 14.21
C ASN A 172 -16.88 1.99 12.91
N ALA A 173 -18.04 2.52 12.54
CA ALA A 173 -18.78 2.08 11.35
C ALA A 173 -18.16 2.57 10.03
N ASP A 174 -17.21 3.51 10.10
CA ASP A 174 -16.57 4.17 8.97
C ASP A 174 -15.08 3.84 8.82
N GLU A 175 -14.70 2.67 9.32
CA GLU A 175 -13.33 2.17 9.24
C GLU A 175 -13.27 0.84 8.47
N VAL A 176 -12.19 0.71 7.72
CA VAL A 176 -11.74 -0.55 7.13
C VAL A 176 -10.46 -0.97 7.85
N HIS A 177 -10.43 -2.22 8.31
CA HIS A 177 -9.29 -2.84 8.94
C HIS A 177 -8.59 -3.70 7.90
N VAL A 178 -7.28 -3.54 7.75
CA VAL A 178 -6.43 -4.36 6.90
C VAL A 178 -5.43 -5.07 7.79
N TYR A 179 -5.44 -6.38 7.75
CA TYR A 179 -4.51 -7.25 8.44
C TYR A 179 -3.62 -7.97 7.42
N VAL A 180 -2.31 -7.87 7.60
CA VAL A 180 -1.33 -8.63 6.83
C VAL A 180 -0.66 -9.63 7.74
N SER A 181 -0.78 -10.91 7.36
CA SER A 181 -0.16 -12.01 8.08
C SER A 181 1.22 -12.33 7.50
N GLY A 182 2.12 -12.76 8.38
CA GLY A 182 3.54 -13.01 8.06
C GLY A 182 4.45 -12.12 8.89
N PRO A 183 5.75 -12.40 8.95
CA PRO A 183 6.70 -11.55 9.65
C PRO A 183 7.06 -10.33 8.79
N PRO A 184 6.75 -9.09 9.20
CA PRO A 184 6.08 -8.67 10.44
C PRO A 184 4.55 -8.57 10.29
N GLU A 185 3.82 -9.01 11.32
CA GLU A 185 2.36 -8.89 11.33
C GLU A 185 1.99 -7.41 11.36
N THR A 186 1.03 -7.00 10.54
CA THR A 186 0.68 -5.58 10.40
C THR A 186 -0.83 -5.40 10.39
N GLU A 187 -1.32 -4.53 11.27
CA GLU A 187 -2.70 -4.09 11.36
C GLU A 187 -2.79 -2.62 10.96
N ILE A 188 -3.67 -2.30 10.01
CA ILE A 188 -3.92 -0.95 9.50
C ILE A 188 -5.41 -0.66 9.63
N HIS A 189 -5.75 0.47 10.23
CA HIS A 189 -7.08 1.03 10.31
C HIS A 189 -7.16 2.25 9.40
N LEU A 190 -8.06 2.20 8.42
CA LEU A 190 -8.30 3.25 7.46
C LEU A 190 -9.67 3.88 7.69
N CYS A 191 -9.70 5.18 7.98
CA CYS A 191 -10.94 5.93 8.17
C CYS A 191 -11.40 6.59 6.87
N ALA A 192 -12.71 6.51 6.57
CA ALA A 192 -13.32 7.20 5.43
C ALA A 192 -13.53 8.70 5.72
N ALA A 193 -12.44 9.47 5.76
CA ALA A 193 -12.43 10.91 5.95
C ALA A 193 -11.47 11.61 4.98
N ASP A 194 -11.49 12.94 4.93
CA ASP A 194 -10.58 13.71 4.08
C ASP A 194 -9.12 13.41 4.41
N GLY A 195 -8.37 13.09 3.36
CA GLY A 195 -6.99 12.65 3.43
C GLY A 195 -6.78 11.18 3.86
N LEU A 196 -7.86 10.39 3.96
CA LEU A 196 -7.79 8.97 4.29
C LEU A 196 -6.89 8.69 5.50
N PRO A 197 -7.25 9.23 6.70
CA PRO A 197 -6.46 9.02 7.91
C PRO A 197 -6.25 7.54 8.17
N VAL A 198 -5.03 7.21 8.55
CA VAL A 198 -4.60 5.84 8.80
C VAL A 198 -3.91 5.76 10.14
N HIS A 199 -4.14 4.69 10.88
CA HIS A 199 -3.38 4.35 12.06
C HIS A 199 -3.26 2.84 12.19
N GLY A 200 -2.34 2.35 13.01
CA GLY A 200 -2.18 0.91 13.17
C GLY A 200 -0.93 0.52 13.91
N TRP A 201 -0.59 -0.76 13.80
CA TRP A 201 0.56 -1.35 14.45
C TRP A 201 1.22 -2.38 13.53
N SER A 202 2.55 -2.45 13.58
CA SER A 202 3.34 -3.46 12.88
C SER A 202 4.35 -4.08 13.84
N ALA A 203 4.54 -5.40 13.75
CA ALA A 203 5.53 -6.14 14.53
C ALA A 203 6.98 -5.90 14.09
N VAL A 204 7.25 -4.81 13.37
CA VAL A 204 8.62 -4.39 13.03
C VAL A 204 9.29 -3.82 14.26
N GLU A 205 10.49 -4.31 14.55
CA GLU A 205 11.35 -3.70 15.55
C GLU A 205 12.14 -2.54 14.92
N VAL A 206 11.97 -1.34 15.48
CA VAL A 206 12.79 -0.17 15.12
C VAL A 206 13.41 0.42 16.38
N SER A 207 14.52 1.14 16.19
CA SER A 207 15.24 1.78 17.29
C SER A 207 14.49 3.01 17.77
N ARG A 208 14.14 3.03 19.07
CA ARG A 208 13.52 4.20 19.72
C ARG A 208 14.48 5.38 19.82
N ARG A 209 14.02 6.56 19.42
CA ARG A 209 14.76 7.82 19.54
C ARG A 209 14.46 8.56 20.83
N ARG A 210 15.41 9.42 21.21
CA ARG A 210 15.23 10.41 22.28
C ARG A 210 14.87 11.80 21.74
N THR A 211 15.22 12.06 20.48
CA THR A 211 15.01 13.32 19.77
C THR A 211 14.29 13.02 18.46
N GLY A 212 13.49 13.97 17.98
CA GLY A 212 12.83 13.84 16.69
C GLY A 212 13.80 13.61 15.52
N LEU A 213 13.23 13.17 14.40
CA LEU A 213 13.92 13.10 13.10
C LEU A 213 14.07 14.51 12.54
N THR A 214 15.25 14.85 12.04
CA THR A 214 15.62 16.20 11.56
C THR A 214 15.99 16.25 10.07
N LEU A 215 16.20 15.09 9.45
CA LEU A 215 16.37 14.92 8.02
C LEU A 215 15.07 14.96 7.21
N PRO A 216 13.87 14.67 7.78
CA PRO A 216 12.64 14.92 7.06
C PRO A 216 12.59 16.37 6.54
N ASN A 217 12.38 16.53 5.24
CA ASN A 217 12.37 17.83 4.54
C ASN A 217 13.74 18.52 4.36
N ALA A 218 14.86 17.89 4.69
CA ALA A 218 16.19 18.46 4.45
C ALA A 218 16.62 18.42 2.97
N TRP A 219 15.87 17.70 2.12
CA TRP A 219 16.20 17.49 0.72
C TRP A 219 16.19 18.77 -0.12
N PRO A 220 17.13 18.94 -1.08
CA PRO A 220 17.27 20.16 -1.88
C PRO A 220 16.12 20.39 -2.87
N LYS A 221 15.33 19.34 -3.12
CA LYS A 221 14.11 19.35 -3.92
C LYS A 221 13.13 18.33 -3.35
N GLN A 222 11.87 18.39 -3.76
CA GLN A 222 10.85 17.46 -3.27
C GLN A 222 11.09 16.03 -3.83
N PRO A 223 11.27 15.02 -2.96
CA PRO A 223 11.39 13.63 -3.39
C PRO A 223 10.02 13.03 -3.77
N LEU A 224 10.05 12.01 -4.62
CA LEU A 224 8.89 11.14 -4.90
C LEU A 224 8.54 10.30 -3.68
N ILE A 225 9.57 9.71 -3.06
CA ILE A 225 9.47 8.83 -1.91
C ILE A 225 10.60 9.20 -0.98
N GLU A 226 10.27 9.33 0.31
CA GLU A 226 11.20 9.63 1.38
C GLU A 226 10.95 8.67 2.54
N LEU A 227 12.03 8.10 3.05
CA LEU A 227 12.02 7.21 4.21
C LEU A 227 13.09 7.70 5.18
N SER A 228 12.71 8.04 6.40
CA SER A 228 13.63 8.52 7.43
C SER A 228 13.48 7.69 8.70
N ALA A 229 14.58 7.25 9.29
CA ALA A 229 14.59 6.50 10.55
C ALA A 229 15.87 6.76 11.34
N SER A 230 16.03 6.11 12.49
CA SER A 230 17.24 6.23 13.33
C SER A 230 18.47 5.58 12.71
N ALA A 231 18.30 4.44 12.04
CA ALA A 231 19.40 3.67 11.48
C ALA A 231 18.97 2.99 10.18
N TRP A 232 19.94 2.58 9.37
CA TRP A 232 19.68 1.87 8.12
C TRP A 232 18.98 0.53 8.36
N ARG A 233 19.32 -0.16 9.46
CA ARG A 233 18.62 -1.39 9.87
C ARG A 233 17.10 -1.18 10.06
N ASP A 234 16.69 -0.02 10.59
CA ASP A 234 15.28 0.28 10.86
C ASP A 234 14.53 0.54 9.53
N LEU A 235 15.16 1.28 8.60
CA LEU A 235 14.64 1.45 7.24
C LEU A 235 14.49 0.11 6.51
N SER A 236 15.52 -0.74 6.61
CA SER A 236 15.51 -2.07 5.99
C SER A 236 14.40 -2.95 6.56
N ALA A 237 14.14 -2.88 7.87
CA ALA A 237 13.08 -3.63 8.52
C ALA A 237 11.68 -3.19 8.05
N VAL A 238 11.47 -1.87 7.86
CA VAL A 238 10.20 -1.36 7.31
C VAL A 238 10.03 -1.66 5.83
N LEU A 239 11.10 -1.58 5.03
CA LEU A 239 11.06 -2.02 3.63
C LEU A 239 10.72 -3.51 3.51
N ALA A 240 11.27 -4.34 4.39
CA ALA A 240 10.93 -5.76 4.47
C ALA A 240 9.47 -6.00 4.90
N ALA A 241 8.91 -5.14 5.75
CA ALA A 241 7.48 -5.19 6.08
C ALA A 241 6.60 -4.90 4.86
N CYS A 242 6.98 -3.92 4.05
CA CYS A 242 6.29 -3.57 2.81
C CYS A 242 6.36 -4.71 1.77
N ASP A 243 7.41 -5.54 1.78
CA ASP A 243 7.57 -6.71 0.90
C ASP A 243 6.34 -7.63 0.96
N GLY A 244 5.77 -7.83 2.15
CA GLY A 244 4.56 -8.64 2.37
C GLY A 244 3.36 -8.14 1.55
N PHE A 245 3.13 -6.82 1.50
CA PHE A 245 2.10 -6.23 0.66
C PHE A 245 2.42 -6.37 -0.83
N CYS A 246 3.68 -6.14 -1.19
CA CYS A 246 4.10 -6.15 -2.57
C CYS A 246 4.07 -7.55 -3.20
N THR A 247 4.22 -8.63 -2.43
CA THR A 247 4.06 -10.01 -2.93
C THR A 247 2.69 -10.30 -3.53
N LEU A 248 1.68 -9.49 -3.19
CA LEU A 248 0.33 -9.57 -3.74
C LEU A 248 0.22 -8.92 -5.14
N LEU A 249 1.22 -8.12 -5.54
CA LEU A 249 1.23 -7.42 -6.82
C LEU A 249 1.77 -8.34 -7.93
N PRO A 250 1.05 -8.45 -9.07
CA PRO A 250 1.52 -9.23 -10.21
C PRO A 250 2.91 -8.80 -10.66
N GLY A 251 3.84 -9.76 -10.76
CA GLY A 251 5.20 -9.53 -11.25
C GLY A 251 6.19 -9.00 -10.22
N TYR A 252 5.77 -8.70 -8.98
CA TYR A 252 6.65 -8.20 -7.93
C TYR A 252 7.85 -9.13 -7.68
N GLU A 253 7.63 -10.44 -7.56
CA GLU A 253 8.72 -11.41 -7.36
C GLU A 253 9.78 -11.35 -8.46
N ARG A 254 9.38 -11.10 -9.72
CA ARG A 254 10.34 -10.94 -10.83
C ARG A 254 11.14 -9.64 -10.67
N SER A 255 10.48 -8.53 -10.33
CA SER A 255 11.14 -7.25 -10.08
C SER A 255 12.09 -7.33 -8.88
N ARG A 256 11.68 -8.01 -7.81
CA ARG A 256 12.48 -8.26 -6.61
C ARG A 256 13.70 -9.11 -6.93
N HIS A 257 13.53 -10.19 -7.68
CA HIS A 257 14.64 -11.03 -8.11
C HIS A 257 15.64 -10.24 -8.99
N PHE A 258 15.15 -9.43 -9.91
CA PHE A 258 16.00 -8.55 -10.72
C PHE A 258 16.76 -7.53 -9.85
N ALA A 259 16.09 -6.89 -8.90
CA ALA A 259 16.73 -5.97 -7.95
C ALA A 259 17.81 -6.66 -7.11
N PHE A 260 17.55 -7.89 -6.66
CA PHE A 260 18.53 -8.71 -5.95
C PHE A 260 19.77 -9.01 -6.81
N LEU A 261 19.58 -9.41 -8.08
CA LEU A 261 20.69 -9.64 -9.01
C LEU A 261 21.50 -8.36 -9.28
N LEU A 262 20.84 -7.21 -9.40
CA LEU A 262 21.52 -5.91 -9.51
C LEU A 262 22.33 -5.59 -8.25
N ALA A 263 21.74 -5.80 -7.07
CA ALA A 263 22.40 -5.58 -5.79
C ALA A 263 23.69 -6.42 -5.65
N GLN A 264 23.62 -7.71 -6.01
CA GLN A 264 24.80 -8.58 -6.04
C GLN A 264 25.83 -8.13 -7.07
N ARG A 265 25.38 -7.70 -8.26
CA ARG A 265 26.29 -7.24 -9.32
C ARG A 265 27.06 -5.99 -8.92
N TRP A 266 26.47 -5.14 -8.09
CA TRP A 266 27.05 -3.91 -7.54
C TRP A 266 27.75 -4.11 -6.18
N GLY A 267 27.84 -5.34 -5.68
CA GLY A 267 28.58 -5.64 -4.45
C GLY A 267 27.94 -5.05 -3.20
N LEU A 268 26.62 -4.84 -3.16
CA LEU A 268 25.93 -4.37 -1.95
C LEU A 268 26.06 -5.38 -0.78
N ASP A 269 26.32 -6.65 -1.10
CA ASP A 269 26.66 -7.72 -0.15
C ASP A 269 28.08 -7.62 0.43
N ALA A 270 28.93 -6.76 -0.12
CA ALA A 270 30.29 -6.52 0.37
C ALA A 270 30.36 -5.52 1.53
N LEU A 271 29.23 -4.90 1.92
CA LEU A 271 29.20 -3.97 3.04
C LEU A 271 29.45 -4.71 4.38
N PRO A 272 30.34 -4.20 5.24
CA PRO A 272 30.60 -4.82 6.53
C PRO A 272 29.37 -4.74 7.43
N ALA A 273 29.22 -5.72 8.33
CA ALA A 273 28.19 -5.65 9.35
C ALA A 273 28.36 -4.38 10.20
N GLY A 274 27.27 -3.65 10.44
CA GLY A 274 27.28 -2.42 11.22
C GLY A 274 27.92 -1.22 10.52
N TRP A 275 28.00 -1.20 9.19
CA TRP A 275 28.52 -0.05 8.44
C TRP A 275 27.78 1.26 8.76
N ASP A 276 26.51 1.18 9.17
CA ASP A 276 25.64 2.28 9.55
C ASP A 276 25.70 2.65 11.05
N GLU A 277 26.44 1.91 11.89
CA GLU A 277 26.57 2.16 13.33
C GLU A 277 26.98 3.59 13.74
N PRO A 278 27.81 4.36 12.98
CA PRO A 278 28.13 5.73 13.38
C PRO A 278 26.98 6.73 13.15
N SER A 279 25.90 6.32 12.47
CA SER A 279 24.75 7.17 12.22
C SER A 279 23.77 7.19 13.40
N ASP A 280 23.27 8.37 13.74
CA ASP A 280 22.13 8.53 14.62
C ASP A 280 20.83 8.77 13.86
N GLU A 281 20.87 9.18 12.59
CA GLU A 281 19.70 9.33 11.74
C GLU A 281 20.04 8.97 10.29
N CYS A 282 19.08 8.37 9.58
CA CYS A 282 19.23 7.94 8.21
C CYS A 282 18.01 8.38 7.40
N SER A 283 18.23 8.97 6.22
CA SER A 283 17.15 9.32 5.29
C SER A 283 17.48 8.90 3.87
N LEU A 284 16.55 8.18 3.24
CA LEU A 284 16.60 7.71 1.87
C LEU A 284 15.54 8.42 1.05
N ALA A 285 15.94 9.01 -0.09
CA ALA A 285 15.03 9.66 -1.02
C ALA A 285 15.17 9.11 -2.43
N LEU A 286 14.02 8.93 -3.08
CA LEU A 286 13.89 8.71 -4.52
C LEU A 286 13.34 9.99 -5.16
N PHE A 287 14.00 10.48 -6.19
CA PHE A 287 13.63 11.71 -6.89
C PHE A 287 13.03 11.44 -8.28
N PRO A 288 12.32 12.44 -8.86
CA PRO A 288 11.84 12.34 -10.23
C PRO A 288 12.97 12.07 -11.21
N LEU A 289 12.72 11.16 -12.15
CA LEU A 289 13.67 10.84 -13.22
C LEU A 289 13.30 11.54 -14.53
N ALA A 290 14.29 11.80 -15.37
CA ALA A 290 14.09 12.33 -16.72
C ALA A 290 13.65 11.21 -17.67
N THR A 291 12.40 11.25 -18.14
CA THR A 291 11.85 10.25 -19.08
C THR A 291 12.12 10.57 -20.55
N SER A 292 12.67 11.74 -20.87
CA SER A 292 12.96 12.18 -22.23
C SER A 292 14.20 11.51 -22.84
N GLU A 293 15.01 10.86 -22.02
CA GLU A 293 16.25 10.21 -22.45
C GLU A 293 16.02 8.73 -22.81
N SER A 294 16.99 8.10 -23.48
CA SER A 294 16.85 6.73 -24.01
C SER A 294 16.71 5.64 -22.93
N LEU A 295 17.21 5.88 -21.72
CA LEU A 295 17.07 4.96 -20.58
C LEU A 295 16.80 5.74 -19.28
N PRO A 296 15.60 5.73 -18.70
CA PRO A 296 15.33 6.44 -17.46
C PRO A 296 16.17 5.87 -16.31
N VAL A 297 17.04 6.68 -15.70
CA VAL A 297 17.83 6.29 -14.51
C VAL A 297 17.24 6.99 -13.30
N PRO A 298 16.88 6.26 -12.23
CA PRO A 298 16.35 6.86 -11.02
C PRO A 298 17.43 7.67 -10.28
N GLU A 299 17.02 8.82 -9.80
CA GLU A 299 17.83 9.64 -8.91
C GLU A 299 17.56 9.22 -7.46
N ILE A 300 18.58 8.73 -6.76
CA ILE A 300 18.48 8.24 -5.39
C ILE A 300 19.53 8.97 -4.55
N ALA A 301 19.17 9.34 -3.34
CA ALA A 301 20.13 9.82 -2.35
C ALA A 301 19.89 9.20 -0.98
N LEU A 302 20.98 9.04 -0.22
CA LEU A 302 20.99 8.59 1.16
C LEU A 302 21.83 9.57 1.97
N ILE A 303 21.29 9.99 3.11
CA ILE A 303 21.99 10.79 4.11
C ILE A 303 22.12 9.94 5.38
N LEU A 304 23.33 9.88 5.92
CA LEU A 304 23.62 9.30 7.23
C LEU A 304 24.13 10.41 8.14
N ARG A 305 23.29 10.88 9.04
CA ARG A 305 23.67 11.86 10.06
C ARG A 305 24.32 11.12 11.21
N GLY A 306 25.44 11.65 11.71
CA GLY A 306 26.09 11.19 12.92
C GLY A 306 26.00 12.21 14.05
N VAL A 307 26.30 11.77 15.27
CA VAL A 307 26.40 12.64 16.45
C VAL A 307 27.64 13.56 16.43
N ALA A 308 28.59 13.28 15.54
CA ALA A 308 29.86 13.98 15.44
C ALA A 308 30.31 14.03 13.97
N PRO A 309 31.25 14.94 13.63
CA PRO A 309 31.74 15.05 12.26
C PRO A 309 32.33 13.74 11.72
N PRO A 310 32.07 13.41 10.44
CA PRO A 310 32.70 12.32 9.69
C PRO A 310 34.20 12.22 9.95
N ARG A 311 34.67 11.02 10.33
CA ARG A 311 36.09 10.70 10.47
C ARG A 311 36.42 9.41 9.74
N GLY A 312 37.48 9.42 8.95
CA GLY A 312 37.93 8.25 8.19
C GLY A 312 37.27 8.15 6.81
N ALA A 313 37.23 6.94 6.27
CA ALA A 313 36.61 6.66 4.98
C ALA A 313 35.08 6.67 5.08
N HIS A 314 34.41 6.97 3.98
CA HIS A 314 32.96 6.88 3.87
C HIS A 314 32.48 5.45 4.20
N PRO A 315 31.37 5.25 4.94
CA PRO A 315 30.87 3.91 5.29
C PRO A 315 30.62 2.99 4.09
N LEU A 316 30.23 3.57 2.96
CA LEU A 316 30.03 2.88 1.68
C LEU A 316 31.26 2.85 0.76
N ALA A 317 32.44 3.29 1.21
CA ALA A 317 33.68 3.18 0.44
C ALA A 317 34.00 1.74 -0.03
N PRO A 318 33.63 0.65 0.67
CA PRO A 318 33.82 -0.71 0.14
C PRO A 318 33.13 -0.97 -1.21
N LEU A 319 32.04 -0.26 -1.53
CA LEU A 319 31.35 -0.39 -2.82
C LEU A 319 32.18 0.16 -3.98
N GLU A 320 33.10 1.08 -3.69
CA GLU A 320 34.04 1.64 -4.65
C GLU A 320 35.04 0.60 -5.15
N ALA A 321 35.25 -0.50 -4.43
CA ALA A 321 36.18 -1.55 -4.88
C ALA A 321 35.69 -2.32 -6.12
N VAL A 322 34.41 -2.18 -6.48
CA VAL A 322 33.79 -2.91 -7.60
C VAL A 322 34.15 -2.29 -8.96
N THR A 323 34.49 -0.99 -8.99
CA THR A 323 34.77 -0.20 -10.19
C THR A 323 35.85 0.86 -9.90
N GLU A 324 36.44 1.52 -10.88
CA GLU A 324 37.46 2.53 -10.60
C GLU A 324 36.81 3.80 -10.00
N ALA A 325 37.19 4.15 -8.77
CA ALA A 325 36.72 5.34 -8.07
C ALA A 325 37.69 6.51 -8.23
N PHE A 326 37.15 7.69 -8.50
CA PHE A 326 37.92 8.91 -8.70
C PHE A 326 37.72 9.85 -7.50
N PRO A 327 38.80 10.33 -6.85
CA PRO A 327 38.69 11.39 -5.87
C PRO A 327 38.02 12.63 -6.49
N TYR A 328 37.07 13.21 -5.77
CA TYR A 328 36.32 14.38 -6.21
C TYR A 328 36.07 15.33 -5.04
N GLU A 329 35.92 16.62 -5.32
CA GLU A 329 35.65 17.64 -4.29
C GLU A 329 34.25 18.23 -4.52
N TRP A 330 33.38 18.11 -3.51
CA TRP A 330 32.02 18.62 -3.52
C TRP A 330 31.97 19.93 -2.74
N ASP A 331 32.00 21.07 -3.44
CA ASP A 331 31.92 22.41 -2.80
C ASP A 331 32.94 22.62 -1.66
N GLY A 332 34.20 22.20 -1.86
CA GLY A 332 35.23 22.27 -0.82
C GLY A 332 35.38 21.02 0.04
N PHE A 333 34.45 20.07 -0.06
CA PHE A 333 34.44 18.87 0.79
C PHE A 333 34.97 17.63 0.07
N PRO A 334 35.76 16.78 0.75
CA PRO A 334 36.29 15.57 0.15
C PRO A 334 35.17 14.57 -0.16
N GLY A 335 35.32 13.89 -1.29
CA GLY A 335 34.43 12.83 -1.72
C GLY A 335 35.01 12.05 -2.89
N SER A 336 34.14 11.35 -3.59
CA SER A 336 34.51 10.48 -4.69
C SER A 336 33.34 10.24 -5.64
N VAL A 337 33.68 9.89 -6.88
CA VAL A 337 32.75 9.47 -7.92
C VAL A 337 33.18 8.13 -8.46
N THR A 338 32.26 7.18 -8.48
CA THR A 338 32.47 5.84 -9.03
C THR A 338 31.44 5.60 -10.15
N PRO A 339 31.83 5.71 -11.43
CA PRO A 339 30.93 5.51 -12.56
C PRO A 339 30.41 4.07 -12.63
N ILE A 340 29.08 3.90 -12.70
CA ILE A 340 28.42 2.59 -12.83
C ILE A 340 27.93 2.40 -14.27
N LEU A 341 27.29 3.42 -14.84
CA LEU A 341 26.78 3.43 -16.22
C LEU A 341 27.13 4.76 -16.91
N GLY A 342 28.43 4.94 -17.16
CA GLY A 342 28.96 6.21 -17.67
C GLY A 342 28.62 7.37 -16.72
N GLU A 343 28.29 8.53 -17.29
CA GLU A 343 27.94 9.75 -16.53
C GLU A 343 26.50 9.75 -15.99
N ARG A 344 25.65 8.79 -16.40
CA ARG A 344 24.21 8.80 -16.11
C ARG A 344 23.86 8.13 -14.78
N LEU A 345 24.70 7.20 -14.33
CA LEU A 345 24.60 6.54 -13.04
C LEU A 345 25.99 6.40 -12.45
N ALA A 346 26.22 7.06 -11.33
CA ALA A 346 27.46 7.00 -10.58
C ALA A 346 27.16 6.88 -9.09
N LEU A 347 27.95 6.10 -8.37
CA LEU A 347 27.98 6.17 -6.92
C LEU A 347 28.84 7.38 -6.53
N CYS A 348 28.19 8.44 -6.06
CA CYS A 348 28.88 9.62 -5.55
C CYS A 348 28.86 9.55 -4.02
N LEU A 349 30.04 9.62 -3.40
CA LEU A 349 30.19 9.64 -1.95
C LEU A 349 30.73 11.00 -1.51
N GLY A 350 30.24 11.51 -0.39
CA GLY A 350 30.66 12.80 0.15
C GLY A 350 30.42 12.90 1.65
N SER A 351 30.94 13.96 2.26
CA SER A 351 30.72 14.25 3.66
C SER A 351 30.72 15.74 3.92
N HIS A 352 29.83 16.24 4.78
CA HIS A 352 29.80 17.63 5.21
C HIS A 352 29.25 17.73 6.63
N ASP A 353 29.84 18.60 7.45
CA ASP A 353 29.49 18.77 8.87
C ASP A 353 29.41 17.46 9.65
N ASN A 354 28.20 16.95 9.92
CA ASN A 354 27.94 15.70 10.64
C ASN A 354 27.34 14.61 9.74
N ASP A 355 27.22 14.87 8.43
CA ASP A 355 26.46 14.06 7.50
C ASP A 355 27.37 13.37 6.48
N TRP A 356 27.12 12.10 6.23
CA TRP A 356 27.62 11.37 5.08
C TRP A 356 26.56 11.36 3.98
N PHE A 357 26.99 11.57 2.73
CA PHE A 357 26.11 11.65 1.58
C PHE A 357 26.43 10.57 0.56
N VAL A 358 25.37 10.04 -0.03
CA VAL A 358 25.43 9.10 -1.13
C VAL A 358 24.40 9.53 -2.16
N THR A 359 24.79 9.61 -3.44
CA THR A 359 23.83 9.85 -4.52
C THR A 359 24.10 8.96 -5.73
N SER A 360 23.10 8.83 -6.59
CA SER A 360 23.21 8.09 -7.86
C SER A 360 23.74 8.94 -9.04
N ASN A 361 24.02 10.23 -8.83
CA ASN A 361 24.63 11.11 -9.83
C ASN A 361 25.27 12.38 -9.21
N GLU A 362 26.17 13.01 -9.98
CA GLU A 362 26.92 14.20 -9.56
C GLU A 362 26.04 15.45 -9.37
N PRO A 363 25.06 15.78 -10.27
CA PRO A 363 24.21 16.95 -10.07
C PRO A 363 23.41 16.96 -8.77
N LEU A 364 22.94 15.80 -8.33
CA LEU A 364 22.23 15.65 -7.05
C LEU A 364 23.19 15.79 -5.86
N MET A 365 24.41 15.24 -5.95
CA MET A 365 25.43 15.39 -4.92
C MET A 365 25.81 16.87 -4.73
N ALA A 366 26.04 17.59 -5.83
CA ALA A 366 26.37 19.01 -5.79
C ALA A 366 25.25 19.84 -5.14
N GLN A 367 23.99 19.50 -5.38
CA GLN A 367 22.85 20.15 -4.73
C GLN A 367 22.79 19.85 -3.23
N LEU A 368 23.06 18.62 -2.82
CA LEU A 368 23.06 18.22 -1.41
C LEU A 368 24.18 18.89 -0.64
N ALA A 369 25.41 18.86 -1.17
CA ALA A 369 26.59 19.44 -0.54
C ALA A 369 26.42 20.95 -0.25
N GLY A 370 25.75 21.70 -1.14
CA GLY A 370 25.61 23.15 -1.00
C GLY A 370 24.33 23.65 -0.33
N ARG A 371 23.34 22.80 -0.01
CA ARG A 371 21.98 23.26 0.39
C ARG A 371 21.29 22.48 1.50
N LEU A 372 21.96 21.54 2.18
CA LEU A 372 21.31 20.80 3.25
C LEU A 372 20.97 21.74 4.43
N ALA A 373 19.68 21.99 4.64
CA ALA A 373 19.19 22.68 5.82
C ALA A 373 18.57 21.67 6.77
N ALA A 374 18.90 21.74 8.06
CA ALA A 374 18.21 20.93 9.06
C ALA A 374 16.72 21.30 9.06
N GLY A 375 15.85 20.30 8.90
CA GLY A 375 14.41 20.46 8.99
C GLY A 375 13.95 20.66 10.42
N GLU A 376 12.68 21.04 10.59
CA GLU A 376 12.04 21.00 11.90
C GLU A 376 11.99 19.54 12.41
N ALA A 377 12.24 19.36 13.71
CA ALA A 377 12.24 18.04 14.31
C ALA A 377 10.82 17.41 14.27
N VAL A 378 10.72 16.22 13.69
CA VAL A 378 9.50 15.41 13.65
C VAL A 378 9.57 14.38 14.77
N GLU A 379 8.61 14.42 15.70
CA GLU A 379 8.50 13.48 16.82
C GLU A 379 8.05 12.08 16.35
N ALA A 380 8.94 11.35 15.69
CA ALA A 380 8.75 9.99 15.18
C ALA A 380 10.06 9.20 15.27
N ASP A 381 9.96 7.88 15.28
CA ASP A 381 11.12 6.97 15.16
C ASP A 381 11.36 6.57 13.70
N ILE A 382 10.28 6.54 12.91
CA ILE A 382 10.32 6.37 11.46
C ILE A 382 9.29 7.29 10.79
N MET A 383 9.61 7.78 9.61
CA MET A 383 8.72 8.54 8.76
C MET A 383 8.76 8.01 7.32
N VAL A 384 7.57 7.88 6.73
CA VAL A 384 7.40 7.55 5.31
C VAL A 384 6.60 8.67 4.66
N ARG A 385 7.12 9.21 3.56
CA ARG A 385 6.43 10.22 2.77
C ARG A 385 6.45 9.87 1.30
N VAL A 386 5.31 10.01 0.63
CA VAL A 386 5.20 9.76 -0.81
C VAL A 386 4.41 10.87 -1.46
N ASP A 387 4.99 11.45 -2.51
CA ASP A 387 4.29 12.37 -3.40
C ASP A 387 3.58 11.57 -4.48
N TRP A 388 2.33 11.17 -4.22
CA TRP A 388 1.54 10.43 -5.18
C TRP A 388 1.30 11.21 -6.46
N ARG A 389 1.23 12.55 -6.39
CA ARG A 389 1.07 13.41 -7.56
C ARG A 389 2.23 13.21 -8.52
N GLN A 390 3.46 13.35 -8.05
CA GLN A 390 4.64 13.16 -8.89
C GLN A 390 4.85 11.69 -9.25
N VAL A 391 4.60 10.74 -8.34
CA VAL A 391 4.68 9.29 -8.61
C VAL A 391 3.73 8.89 -9.74
N GLY A 392 2.47 9.30 -9.68
CA GLY A 392 1.46 8.98 -10.69
C GLY A 392 1.78 9.61 -12.04
N GLN A 393 2.23 10.87 -12.07
CA GLN A 393 2.68 11.53 -13.31
C GLN A 393 3.91 10.85 -13.93
N LEU A 394 4.87 10.44 -13.11
CA LEU A 394 6.03 9.70 -13.58
C LEU A 394 5.63 8.31 -14.08
N ALA A 395 4.78 7.59 -13.34
CA ALA A 395 4.29 6.28 -13.74
C ALA A 395 3.55 6.35 -15.09
N ALA A 396 2.68 7.34 -15.31
CA ALA A 396 2.01 7.55 -16.58
C ALA A 396 3.01 7.72 -17.74
N ARG A 397 4.04 8.57 -17.57
CA ARG A 397 5.09 8.77 -18.59
C ARG A 397 5.90 7.50 -18.86
N LEU A 398 6.25 6.76 -17.81
CA LEU A 398 6.98 5.48 -17.93
C LEU A 398 6.14 4.41 -18.64
N LEU A 399 4.84 4.35 -18.35
CA LEU A 399 3.90 3.44 -19.01
C LEU A 399 3.80 3.76 -20.50
N CYS A 400 3.56 5.03 -20.87
CA CYS A 400 3.56 5.46 -22.27
C CYS A 400 4.88 5.09 -22.97
N ARG A 401 6.01 5.39 -22.33
CA ARG A 401 7.33 5.05 -22.90
C ARG A 401 7.54 3.55 -23.07
N ALA A 402 7.07 2.74 -22.12
CA ALA A 402 7.11 1.29 -22.23
C ALA A 402 6.17 0.75 -23.34
N GLY A 403 5.03 1.42 -23.58
CA GLY A 403 4.14 1.16 -24.72
C GLY A 403 4.77 1.51 -26.07
N GLU A 404 5.43 2.68 -26.19
CA GLU A 404 6.19 3.08 -27.39
C GLU A 404 7.31 2.09 -27.73
N LEU A 405 7.91 1.48 -26.71
CA LEU A 405 8.97 0.49 -26.84
C LEU A 405 8.44 -0.96 -26.92
N GLU A 406 7.11 -1.15 -26.96
CA GLU A 406 6.42 -2.44 -27.02
C GLU A 406 6.89 -3.43 -25.93
N LEU A 407 7.19 -2.94 -24.72
CA LEU A 407 7.65 -3.77 -23.60
C LEU A 407 6.54 -4.62 -22.99
N PHE A 408 5.28 -4.29 -23.30
CA PHE A 408 4.11 -5.07 -22.89
C PHE A 408 3.75 -6.08 -23.97
N ALA A 409 3.85 -7.36 -23.63
CA ALA A 409 3.53 -8.43 -24.58
C ALA A 409 2.09 -8.30 -25.12
N GLY A 410 1.97 -8.08 -26.43
CA GLY A 410 0.69 -7.99 -27.13
C GLY A 410 -0.12 -6.73 -26.84
N LYS A 411 0.52 -5.64 -26.40
CA LYS A 411 -0.11 -4.34 -26.18
C LYS A 411 0.71 -3.24 -26.82
N ASP A 412 0.07 -2.40 -27.62
CA ASP A 412 0.68 -1.20 -28.17
C ASP A 412 0.53 0.00 -27.21
N LEU A 413 0.94 1.19 -27.67
CA LEU A 413 0.80 2.42 -26.90
C LEU A 413 -0.68 2.75 -26.59
N GLU A 414 -1.58 2.57 -27.55
CA GLU A 414 -3.01 2.89 -27.39
C GLU A 414 -3.64 1.98 -26.31
N ASP A 415 -3.32 0.69 -26.32
CA ASP A 415 -3.74 -0.26 -25.29
C ASP A 415 -3.23 0.15 -23.89
N VAL A 416 -1.99 0.62 -23.81
CA VAL A 416 -1.37 1.04 -22.54
C VAL A 416 -1.99 2.32 -22.00
N GLU A 417 -2.19 3.31 -22.88
CA GLU A 417 -2.86 4.56 -22.57
C GLU A 417 -4.31 4.35 -22.14
N PHE A 418 -5.00 3.38 -22.72
CA PHE A 418 -6.37 3.06 -22.35
C PHE A 418 -6.47 2.26 -21.03
N GLU A 419 -5.59 1.28 -20.79
CA GLU A 419 -5.73 0.36 -19.66
C GLU A 419 -4.95 0.75 -18.39
N PHE A 420 -3.74 1.30 -18.52
CA PHE A 420 -2.82 1.49 -17.39
C PHE A 420 -2.64 2.95 -16.99
N VAL A 421 -2.52 3.85 -17.96
CA VAL A 421 -2.33 5.29 -17.68
C VAL A 421 -3.42 5.87 -16.77
N PRO A 422 -4.72 5.53 -16.90
CA PRO A 422 -5.75 6.07 -16.01
C PRO A 422 -5.55 5.70 -14.53
N LEU A 423 -4.89 4.56 -14.24
CA LEU A 423 -4.57 4.17 -12.87
C LEU A 423 -3.43 5.04 -12.30
N ALA A 424 -2.43 5.33 -13.12
CA ALA A 424 -1.34 6.23 -12.75
C ALA A 424 -1.85 7.67 -12.56
N GLU A 425 -2.75 8.14 -13.43
CA GLU A 425 -3.41 9.43 -13.29
C GLU A 425 -4.25 9.49 -12.01
N LEU A 426 -5.04 8.44 -11.70
CA LEU A 426 -5.79 8.40 -10.46
C LEU A 426 -4.84 8.47 -9.25
N THR A 427 -3.74 7.73 -9.28
CA THR A 427 -2.71 7.80 -8.24
C THR A 427 -2.20 9.24 -8.07
N ALA A 428 -1.98 9.95 -9.18
CA ALA A 428 -1.56 11.35 -9.14
C ALA A 428 -2.55 12.29 -8.42
N THR A 429 -3.82 11.91 -8.32
CA THR A 429 -4.83 12.72 -7.64
C THR A 429 -4.79 12.60 -6.11
N LEU A 430 -4.11 11.57 -5.57
CA LEU A 430 -4.06 11.31 -4.12
C LEU A 430 -3.23 12.36 -3.34
N GLY A 431 -2.42 13.17 -4.02
CA GLY A 431 -1.59 14.20 -3.39
C GLY A 431 -0.44 13.60 -2.57
N MET A 432 -0.30 13.95 -1.30
CA MET A 432 0.78 13.48 -0.43
C MET A 432 0.32 12.40 0.56
N MET A 433 1.08 11.31 0.68
CA MET A 433 1.01 10.41 1.83
C MET A 433 2.10 10.77 2.83
N GLU A 434 1.74 10.72 4.11
CA GLU A 434 2.66 10.92 5.22
C GLU A 434 2.27 10.00 6.38
N ILE A 435 3.20 9.15 6.81
CA ILE A 435 3.02 8.19 7.91
C ILE A 435 4.16 8.37 8.90
N HIS A 436 3.82 8.54 10.17
CA HIS A 436 4.75 8.63 11.28
C HIS A 436 4.64 7.36 12.13
N GLY A 437 5.76 6.71 12.40
CA GLY A 437 5.83 5.53 13.26
C GLY A 437 6.59 5.83 14.55
N ARG A 438 6.12 5.25 15.65
CA ARG A 438 6.77 5.27 16.97
C ARG A 438 6.85 3.87 17.53
N THR A 439 7.96 3.57 18.17
CA THR A 439 8.21 2.29 18.83
C THR A 439 7.24 2.13 20.01
N ASP A 440 6.43 1.08 19.97
CA ASP A 440 5.50 0.72 21.07
C ASP A 440 5.40 -0.81 21.23
N LYS A 441 5.47 -1.28 22.48
CA LYS A 441 5.29 -2.70 22.88
C LYS A 441 6.04 -3.74 22.02
N GLY A 442 7.25 -3.42 21.57
CA GLY A 442 8.06 -4.33 20.73
C GLY A 442 7.68 -4.33 19.24
N GLY A 443 6.95 -3.32 18.78
CA GLY A 443 6.69 -3.05 17.37
C GLY A 443 6.66 -1.55 17.09
N VAL A 444 6.04 -1.16 15.98
CA VAL A 444 5.80 0.23 15.58
C VAL A 444 4.30 0.50 15.56
N ALA A 445 3.84 1.40 16.43
CA ALA A 445 2.55 2.05 16.26
C ALA A 445 2.71 3.20 15.26
N PHE A 446 1.83 3.31 14.28
CA PHE A 446 1.90 4.37 13.27
C PHE A 446 0.58 5.10 13.11
N GLU A 447 0.67 6.35 12.68
CA GLU A 447 -0.45 7.20 12.32
C GLU A 447 -0.09 8.12 11.16
N GLY A 448 -1.07 8.58 10.41
CA GLY A 448 -0.82 9.44 9.27
C GLY A 448 -2.02 9.59 8.35
N ARG A 449 -1.71 9.89 7.09
CA ARG A 449 -2.69 10.09 6.01
C ARG A 449 -2.17 9.42 4.75
N LEU A 450 -3.03 8.64 4.10
CA LEU A 450 -2.69 8.01 2.81
C LEU A 450 -2.82 8.98 1.63
N ALA A 451 -3.50 10.10 1.84
CA ALA A 451 -3.69 11.11 0.82
C ALA A 451 -3.77 12.49 1.47
N ARG A 452 -3.31 13.52 0.78
CA ARG A 452 -3.48 14.90 1.20
C ARG A 452 -3.41 15.73 -0.04
N ILE A 453 -4.58 16.19 -0.46
CA ILE A 453 -4.67 17.17 -1.52
C ILE A 453 -4.32 18.49 -0.85
N GLU A 454 -3.11 18.98 -1.11
CA GLU A 454 -2.79 20.37 -0.81
C GLU A 454 -3.81 21.20 -1.60
N SER A 455 -4.85 21.67 -0.91
CA SER A 455 -5.59 22.83 -1.38
C SER A 455 -4.55 23.89 -1.62
N GLU A 456 -4.53 24.49 -2.80
CA GLU A 456 -3.67 25.62 -3.13
C GLU A 456 -3.89 26.69 -2.04
N VAL A 457 -3.08 26.64 -0.99
CA VAL A 457 -3.08 27.63 0.08
C VAL A 457 -2.51 28.84 -0.62
N GLY A 458 -3.38 29.82 -0.87
CA GLY A 458 -3.16 30.96 -1.75
C GLY A 458 -1.71 31.42 -1.83
N GLN A 459 -1.12 31.22 -3.01
CA GLN A 459 0.01 32.01 -3.47
C GLN A 459 -0.47 33.39 -3.90
#